data_AF-A0A0M9YD19-F1
#
_entry.id   AF-A0A0M9YD19-F1
#
_cell.length_a   1.000
_cell.length_b   1.000
_cell.length_c   1.000
_cell.angle_alpha   90.00
_cell.angle_beta   90.00
_cell.angle_gamma   90.00
#
_symmetry.space_group_name_H-M   'P 1'
#
loop_
_entity.id
_entity.type
_entity.pdbx_description
1 polymer ?
#
loop_
_entity_poly.entity_id
_entity_poly.type
_entity_poly.pdbx_seq_one_letter_code
_entity_poly.pdbx_strand_id
1 'polypeptide(L)'
;MKLSPKPKHRIAAVALAAALAVPALTSCDAISTAMDCANTAVAIADSANDLQQAVSQAGNSPQDAQNALNAIDTNLKKIGDQTDNADLGKAIDSMTTAVKNVRTSIEGGNVNPDIQPVADAASEISKVCTPG
;
A
#
# COMPACT_ATOMS: atom_id res chain seq x y z
N MET A 1 41.64 12.97 6.35
CA MET A 1 40.22 12.70 6.03
C MET A 1 40.16 11.91 4.74
N LYS A 2 39.68 10.66 4.77
CA LYS A 2 39.59 9.77 3.61
C LYS A 2 38.10 9.48 3.39
N LEU A 3 37.60 9.86 2.23
CA LEU A 3 36.18 9.94 1.89
C LEU A 3 35.62 8.52 1.67
N SER A 4 34.63 8.11 2.48
CA SER A 4 33.91 6.85 2.29
C SER A 4 32.93 6.95 1.10
N PRO A 5 32.82 5.93 0.23
CA PRO A 5 31.89 5.94 -0.87
C PRO A 5 30.46 5.65 -0.36
N LYS A 6 29.53 6.58 -0.58
CA LYS A 6 28.09 6.35 -0.36
C LYS A 6 27.57 5.30 -1.37
N PRO A 7 26.85 4.25 -0.94
CA PRO A 7 26.20 3.34 -1.85
C PRO A 7 25.06 4.08 -2.57
N LYS A 8 25.13 4.12 -3.89
CA LYS A 8 24.05 4.63 -4.74
C LYS A 8 23.01 3.51 -4.88
N HIS A 9 22.03 3.48 -3.98
CA HIS A 9 20.87 2.60 -4.15
C HIS A 9 20.09 3.08 -5.37
N ARG A 10 20.20 2.33 -6.47
CA ARG A 10 19.39 2.52 -7.66
C ARG A 10 17.98 2.06 -7.31
N ILE A 11 17.10 3.01 -7.02
CA ILE A 11 15.67 2.74 -6.89
C ILE A 11 15.18 2.39 -8.29
N ALA A 12 14.86 1.12 -8.50
CA ALA A 12 14.19 0.67 -9.71
C ALA A 12 12.71 1.08 -9.57
N ALA A 13 12.31 2.15 -10.26
CA ALA A 13 10.92 2.50 -10.40
C ALA A 13 10.23 1.37 -11.19
N VAL A 14 9.35 0.62 -10.53
CA VAL A 14 8.52 -0.39 -11.17
C VAL A 14 7.36 0.34 -11.84
N ALA A 15 7.45 0.55 -13.15
CA ALA A 15 6.33 1.04 -13.95
C ALA A 15 5.36 -0.12 -14.21
N LEU A 16 4.21 -0.12 -13.52
CA LEU A 16 3.10 -1.01 -13.86
C LEU A 16 2.38 -0.44 -15.09
N ALA A 17 2.59 -1.03 -16.27
CA ALA A 17 1.79 -0.76 -17.46
C ALA A 17 0.59 -1.73 -17.47
N ALA A 18 -0.60 -1.24 -17.13
CA ALA A 18 -1.84 -2.02 -17.25
C ALA A 18 -2.41 -1.86 -18.67
N ALA A 19 -2.38 -2.93 -19.48
CA ALA A 19 -3.09 -3.01 -20.74
C ALA A 19 -4.52 -3.53 -20.47
N LEU A 20 -5.52 -2.64 -20.58
CA LEU A 20 -6.92 -2.99 -20.37
C LEU A 20 -7.50 -3.65 -21.63
N ALA A 21 -7.72 -4.97 -21.60
CA ALA A 21 -8.61 -5.64 -22.53
C ALA A 21 -10.01 -5.64 -21.89
N VAL A 22 -10.99 -4.95 -22.48
CA VAL A 22 -12.34 -4.85 -21.90
C VAL A 22 -13.23 -5.93 -22.51
N PRO A 23 -13.55 -7.04 -21.80
CA PRO A 23 -14.59 -7.96 -22.23
C PRO A 23 -15.95 -7.23 -22.08
N ALA A 24 -16.60 -7.00 -23.21
CA ALA A 24 -17.79 -6.17 -23.31
C ALA A 24 -19.07 -6.86 -22.80
N LEU A 25 -19.19 -7.19 -21.50
CA LEU A 25 -20.46 -7.68 -20.90
C LEU A 25 -20.59 -7.39 -19.38
N THR A 26 -20.00 -6.31 -18.85
CA THR A 26 -20.23 -5.89 -17.44
C THR A 26 -21.28 -4.79 -17.36
N SER A 27 -22.19 -4.87 -16.38
CA SER A 27 -23.11 -3.77 -16.07
C SER A 27 -22.32 -2.55 -15.60
N CYS A 28 -22.85 -1.34 -15.83
CA CYS A 28 -22.20 -0.10 -15.42
C CYS A 28 -21.91 -0.06 -13.89
N ASP A 29 -22.73 -0.73 -13.08
CA ASP A 29 -22.52 -0.83 -11.63
C ASP A 29 -21.24 -1.62 -11.28
N ALA A 30 -21.00 -2.75 -11.96
CA ALA A 30 -19.79 -3.54 -11.75
C ALA A 30 -18.52 -2.78 -12.17
N ILE A 31 -18.62 -1.95 -13.22
CA ILE A 31 -17.55 -1.05 -13.64
C ILE A 31 -17.31 0.02 -12.58
N SER A 32 -18.36 0.63 -12.03
CA SER A 32 -18.25 1.64 -10.97
C SER A 32 -17.58 1.07 -9.73
N THR A 33 -18.00 -0.12 -9.28
CA THR A 33 -17.37 -0.82 -8.14
C THR A 33 -15.91 -1.17 -8.42
N ALA A 34 -15.58 -1.65 -9.62
CA ALA A 34 -14.20 -1.95 -10.00
C ALA A 34 -13.33 -0.69 -10.04
N MET A 35 -13.86 0.43 -10.54
CA MET A 35 -13.17 1.72 -10.53
C MET A 35 -12.96 2.24 -9.10
N ASP A 36 -13.94 2.09 -8.22
CA ASP A 36 -13.81 2.46 -6.81
C ASP A 36 -12.78 1.60 -6.06
N CYS A 37 -12.74 0.29 -6.35
CA CYS A 37 -11.70 -0.62 -5.85
C CYS A 37 -10.32 -0.16 -6.34
N ALA A 38 -10.17 0.07 -7.65
CA ALA A 38 -8.91 0.49 -8.24
C ALA A 38 -8.42 1.85 -7.68
N ASN A 39 -9.31 2.85 -7.58
CA ASN A 39 -8.98 4.15 -7.01
C ASN A 39 -8.55 4.04 -5.55
N THR A 40 -9.23 3.20 -4.77
CA THR A 40 -8.87 3.00 -3.36
C THR A 40 -7.57 2.20 -3.21
N ALA A 41 -7.32 1.22 -4.08
CA ALA A 41 -6.06 0.49 -4.15
C ALA A 41 -4.88 1.42 -4.50
N VAL A 42 -5.06 2.38 -5.40
CA VAL A 42 -4.06 3.42 -5.70
C VAL A 42 -3.79 4.29 -4.47
N ALA A 43 -4.82 4.76 -3.76
CA ALA A 43 -4.65 5.55 -2.53
C ALA A 43 -3.91 4.78 -1.43
N ILE A 44 -4.13 3.46 -1.33
CA ILE A 44 -3.37 2.58 -0.45
C ILE A 44 -1.90 2.50 -0.88
N ALA A 45 -1.62 2.34 -2.18
CA ALA A 45 -0.26 2.30 -2.70
C ALA A 45 0.50 3.61 -2.45
N ASP A 46 -0.15 4.75 -2.64
CA ASP A 46 0.41 6.07 -2.32
C ASP A 46 0.71 6.20 -0.82
N SER A 47 -0.24 5.80 0.04
CA SER A 47 -0.04 5.83 1.49
C SER A 47 1.09 4.88 1.96
N ALA A 48 1.22 3.72 1.31
CA ALA A 48 2.33 2.80 1.54
C ALA A 48 3.66 3.43 1.13
N ASN A 49 3.71 4.12 -0.02
CA ASN A 49 4.90 4.85 -0.48
C ASN A 49 5.27 6.02 0.46
N ASP A 50 4.28 6.75 0.98
CA ASP A 50 4.49 7.79 2.00
C ASP A 50 5.07 7.20 3.28
N LEU A 51 4.58 6.02 3.71
CA LEU A 51 5.18 5.29 4.81
C LEU A 51 6.65 4.94 4.52
N GLN A 52 6.97 4.44 3.32
CA GLN A 52 8.37 4.15 2.94
C GLN A 52 9.24 5.41 3.00
N GLN A 53 8.74 6.54 2.52
CA GLN A 53 9.45 7.81 2.58
C GLN A 53 9.64 8.30 4.02
N ALA A 54 8.63 8.16 4.88
CA ALA A 54 8.69 8.58 6.28
C ALA A 54 9.73 7.77 7.07
N VAL A 55 9.79 6.46 6.86
CA VAL A 55 10.78 5.59 7.55
C VAL A 55 12.18 5.72 6.96
N SER A 56 12.32 5.92 5.64
CA SER A 56 13.62 6.02 4.96
C SER A 56 14.34 7.36 5.17
N GLN A 57 13.62 8.43 5.51
CA GLN A 57 14.19 9.74 5.86
C GLN A 57 14.82 9.76 7.27
N ALA A 58 15.69 8.78 7.55
CA ALA A 58 16.48 8.64 8.77
C ALA A 58 15.68 8.72 10.08
N GLY A 59 14.47 8.18 10.12
CA GLY A 59 13.64 8.14 11.34
C GLY A 59 13.18 9.51 11.84
N ASN A 60 13.27 10.57 11.01
CA ASN A 60 13.01 11.94 11.45
C ASN A 60 11.52 12.27 11.68
N SER A 61 10.59 11.38 11.34
CA SER A 61 9.18 11.64 11.64
C SER A 61 8.38 10.36 11.93
N PRO A 62 8.46 9.86 13.18
CA PRO A 62 7.53 8.84 13.68
C PRO A 62 6.06 9.28 13.50
N GLN A 63 5.79 10.59 13.56
CA GLN A 63 4.46 11.12 13.34
C GLN A 63 4.00 10.98 11.89
N ASP A 64 4.86 11.25 10.90
CA ASP A 64 4.50 11.07 9.48
C ASP A 64 4.28 9.60 9.14
N ALA A 65 5.09 8.69 9.71
CA ALA A 65 4.87 7.26 9.57
C ALA A 65 3.51 6.85 10.17
N GLN A 66 3.15 7.36 11.35
CA GLN A 66 1.85 7.10 11.96
C GLN A 66 0.68 7.69 11.15
N ASN A 67 0.86 8.85 10.52
CA ASN A 67 -0.14 9.44 9.63
C ASN A 67 -0.34 8.59 8.38
N ALA A 68 0.73 8.11 7.77
CA ALA A 68 0.66 7.21 6.62
C ALA A 68 -0.05 5.89 6.98
N LEU A 69 0.29 5.28 8.13
CA LEU A 69 -0.41 4.08 8.63
C LEU A 69 -1.91 4.34 8.86
N ASN A 70 -2.28 5.49 9.42
CA ASN A 70 -3.69 5.87 9.59
C ASN A 70 -4.43 6.06 8.26
N ALA A 71 -3.75 6.61 7.26
CA ALA A 71 -4.31 6.76 5.92
C ALA A 71 -4.57 5.40 5.27
N ILE A 72 -3.64 4.45 5.42
CA ILE A 72 -3.83 3.05 4.99
C ILE A 72 -5.07 2.45 5.69
N ASP A 73 -5.13 2.50 7.03
CA ASP A 73 -6.27 1.97 7.80
C ASP A 73 -7.62 2.57 7.35
N THR A 74 -7.64 3.86 7.01
CA THR A 74 -8.85 4.54 6.53
C THR A 74 -9.26 4.05 5.15
N ASN A 75 -8.31 3.90 4.23
CA ASN A 75 -8.58 3.41 2.89
C ASN A 75 -9.01 1.93 2.88
N LEU A 76 -8.43 1.10 3.78
CA LEU A 76 -8.84 -0.30 3.95
C LEU A 76 -10.29 -0.45 4.42
N LYS A 77 -10.75 0.40 5.33
CA LYS A 77 -12.16 0.40 5.75
C LYS A 77 -13.06 0.74 4.58
N LYS A 78 -12.72 1.80 3.84
CA LYS A 78 -13.49 2.23 2.67
C LYS A 78 -13.63 1.13 1.63
N ILE A 79 -12.54 0.43 1.30
CA ILE A 79 -12.57 -0.61 0.26
C ILE A 79 -13.30 -1.87 0.73
N GLY A 80 -13.18 -2.24 2.01
CA GLY A 80 -13.93 -3.37 2.59
C GLY A 80 -15.44 -3.14 2.60
N ASP A 81 -15.89 -1.90 2.80
CA ASP A 81 -17.32 -1.55 2.78
C ASP A 81 -17.91 -1.54 1.35
N GLN A 82 -17.07 -1.59 0.31
CA GLN A 82 -17.49 -1.48 -1.10
C GLN A 82 -17.62 -2.83 -1.81
N THR A 83 -17.26 -3.96 -1.16
CA THR A 83 -17.21 -5.26 -1.85
C THR A 83 -17.27 -6.47 -0.90
N ASP A 84 -17.98 -7.51 -1.33
CA ASP A 84 -18.05 -8.81 -0.66
C ASP A 84 -16.98 -9.81 -1.16
N ASN A 85 -15.95 -9.34 -1.86
CA ASN A 85 -14.92 -10.21 -2.44
C ASN A 85 -14.03 -10.82 -1.34
N ALA A 86 -14.10 -12.14 -1.17
CA ALA A 86 -13.36 -12.88 -0.15
C ALA A 86 -11.83 -12.76 -0.30
N ASP A 87 -11.30 -12.68 -1.53
CA ASP A 87 -9.87 -12.54 -1.76
C ASP A 87 -9.40 -11.11 -1.45
N LEU A 88 -10.25 -10.11 -1.70
CA LEU A 88 -9.97 -8.75 -1.24
C LEU A 88 -9.99 -8.68 0.29
N GLY A 89 -10.95 -9.35 0.94
CA GLY A 89 -10.99 -9.47 2.40
C GLY A 89 -9.68 -10.02 2.98
N LYS A 90 -9.13 -11.10 2.41
CA LYS A 90 -7.83 -11.65 2.83
C LYS A 90 -6.67 -10.67 2.61
N ALA A 91 -6.69 -9.92 1.51
CA ALA A 91 -5.68 -8.92 1.23
C ALA A 91 -5.75 -7.72 2.20
N ILE A 92 -6.97 -7.29 2.56
CA ILE A 92 -7.23 -6.27 3.58
C ILE A 92 -6.74 -6.76 4.96
N ASP A 93 -7.02 -8.00 5.34
CA ASP A 93 -6.57 -8.58 6.61
C ASP A 93 -5.04 -8.65 6.70
N SER A 94 -4.40 -9.03 5.59
CA SER A 94 -2.94 -9.06 5.47
C SER A 94 -2.35 -7.66 5.62
N MET A 95 -2.93 -6.65 4.95
CA MET A 95 -2.52 -5.26 5.11
C MET A 95 -2.71 -4.76 6.55
N THR A 96 -3.87 -5.03 7.14
CA THR A 96 -4.19 -4.62 8.52
C THR A 96 -3.18 -5.19 9.51
N THR A 97 -2.79 -6.44 9.31
CA THR A 97 -1.77 -7.11 10.13
C THR A 97 -0.39 -6.47 9.92
N ALA A 98 -0.01 -6.18 8.69
CA ALA A 98 1.26 -5.51 8.38
C ALA A 98 1.34 -4.11 9.00
N VAL A 99 0.30 -3.29 8.83
CA VAL A 99 0.18 -1.94 9.42
C VAL A 99 0.32 -2.00 10.93
N LYS A 100 -0.36 -2.95 11.59
CA LYS A 100 -0.26 -3.16 13.04
C LYS A 100 1.17 -3.50 13.47
N ASN A 101 1.85 -4.39 12.76
CA ASN A 101 3.22 -4.79 13.08
C ASN A 101 4.21 -3.62 12.95
N VAL A 102 4.04 -2.78 11.91
CA VAL A 102 4.85 -1.56 11.74
C VAL A 102 4.58 -0.58 12.88
N ARG A 103 3.31 -0.33 13.20
CA ARG A 103 2.92 0.54 14.32
C ARG A 103 3.54 0.08 15.64
N THR A 104 3.39 -1.21 15.98
CA THR A 104 3.99 -1.79 17.19
C THR A 104 5.52 -1.66 17.19
N SER A 105 6.18 -1.81 16.04
CA SER A 105 7.62 -1.62 15.93
C SER A 105 8.05 -0.18 16.22
N ILE A 106 7.34 0.80 15.64
CA ILE A 106 7.59 2.23 15.87
C ILE A 106 7.36 2.60 17.34
N GLU A 107 6.26 2.14 17.93
CA GLU A 107 5.91 2.36 19.34
C GLU A 107 6.93 1.71 20.29
N GLY A 108 7.52 0.58 19.88
CA GLY A 108 8.63 -0.08 20.57
C GLY A 108 9.99 0.62 20.40
N GLY A 109 10.07 1.75 19.71
CA GLY A 109 11.29 2.53 19.49
C GLY A 109 12.15 2.05 18.32
N ASN A 110 11.65 1.16 17.47
CA ASN A 110 12.36 0.79 16.25
C ASN A 110 12.29 1.95 15.23
N VAL A 111 13.43 2.58 14.98
CA VAL A 111 13.58 3.69 14.03
C VAL A 111 13.62 3.25 12.56
N ASN A 112 13.67 1.93 12.30
CA ASN A 112 13.67 1.35 10.97
C ASN A 112 12.81 0.07 10.95
N PRO A 113 11.47 0.20 11.09
CA PRO A 113 10.57 -0.94 11.04
C PRO A 113 10.62 -1.62 9.67
N ASP A 114 10.40 -2.94 9.64
CA ASP A 114 10.21 -3.66 8.37
C ASP A 114 8.83 -3.32 7.81
N ILE A 115 8.82 -2.67 6.65
CA ILE A 115 7.62 -2.23 5.94
C ILE A 115 7.32 -3.11 4.72
N GLN A 116 8.16 -4.11 4.42
CA GLN A 116 7.96 -4.94 3.23
C GLN A 116 6.60 -5.66 3.23
N PRO A 117 6.09 -6.17 4.37
CA PRO A 117 4.74 -6.72 4.43
C PRO A 117 3.62 -5.74 4.02
N VAL A 118 3.81 -4.43 4.22
CA VAL A 118 2.84 -3.40 3.78
C VAL A 118 2.86 -3.27 2.25
N ALA A 119 4.05 -3.25 1.65
CA ALA A 119 4.19 -3.18 0.20
C ALA A 119 3.65 -4.44 -0.51
N ASP A 120 3.93 -5.63 0.04
CA ASP A 120 3.41 -6.89 -0.48
C ASP A 120 1.88 -6.92 -0.44
N ALA A 121 1.28 -6.52 0.70
CA ALA A 121 -0.17 -6.46 0.83
C ALA A 121 -0.81 -5.41 -0.11
N ALA A 122 -0.15 -4.26 -0.34
CA ALA A 122 -0.64 -3.25 -1.29
C ALA A 122 -0.69 -3.83 -2.72
N SER A 123 0.33 -4.61 -3.08
CA SER A 123 0.41 -5.31 -4.36
C SER A 123 -0.73 -6.32 -4.53
N GLU A 124 -1.02 -7.12 -3.51
CA GLU A 124 -2.15 -8.07 -3.54
C GLU A 124 -3.51 -7.36 -3.66
N ILE A 125 -3.73 -6.27 -2.91
CA ILE A 125 -4.95 -5.46 -3.05
C ILE A 125 -5.08 -4.92 -4.48
N SER A 126 -4.01 -4.38 -5.05
CA SER A 126 -4.00 -3.88 -6.43
C SER A 126 -4.31 -4.98 -7.45
N LYS A 127 -3.77 -6.19 -7.28
CA LYS A 127 -4.08 -7.33 -8.15
C LYS A 127 -5.56 -7.71 -8.10
N VAL A 128 -6.15 -7.76 -6.91
CA VAL A 128 -7.57 -8.13 -6.75
C VAL A 128 -8.50 -7.03 -7.27
N CYS A 129 -8.12 -5.76 -7.13
CA CYS A 129 -8.90 -4.62 -7.61
C CYS A 129 -8.75 -4.31 -9.10
N THR A 130 -7.76 -4.89 -9.79
CA THR A 130 -7.57 -4.68 -11.22
C THR A 130 -8.50 -5.62 -11.99
N PRO A 131 -9.40 -5.10 -12.86
CA PRO A 131 -10.14 -5.96 -13.77
C PRO A 131 -9.14 -6.67 -14.70
N GLY A 132 -9.16 -8.00 -14.69
CA GLY A 132 -8.38 -8.86 -15.59
C GLY A 132 -8.91 -8.86 -17.02
#